data_AF-A0A1G8BXG2-F1
#
_entry.id   AF-A0A1G8BXG2-F1
#
_cell.length_a   1.000
_cell.length_b   1.000
_cell.length_c   1.000
_cell.angle_alpha   90.00
_cell.angle_beta   90.00
_cell.angle_gamma   90.00
#
_symmetry.space_group_name_H-M   'P 1'
#
loop_
_entity.id
_entity.type
_entity.pdbx_description
1 polymer ?
#
loop_
_entity_poly.entity_id
_entity_poly.type
_entity_poly.pdbx_seq_one_letter_code
_entity_poly.pdbx_strand_id
1 'polypeptide(L)'
;MKYLPLALTLVATSVAVANASTDVATKSANIAALSAINADQYSSCSMSSKEVYVQPAEGLPVARQLESMSSPYGWTGGISSMDVSKNVLKTAGTVSKVIQEPFSSDWGTLAIPVCHDFYTPSNQNGGVISISNGTNTVNIGGISYLGGYHTVNGQGWRYISAQTLIDNGFQDGDQVTVKIKNSAAAPYSSYTGWGKLLKQAQGVPTLVLTFDDGGLGTWNQLEYSQQKGIKGTIFYPWLYEGRSNKLSVAQLKDLKDAGWDIELNGTGDDVSITSLESTDAAVAQLVEGREWLAENGLNDNARFFAYPNGRYDRYSSPITKTGVTGAIGSAVLQLKNVTGVTVGMLAEGRTFPKGTRVIEVDAENKTVTLDNASLETGRGGETYDKPNSYITFYDDSHEFFTGNLQRKLKAAGFKVGRTTRPNTMYSRYCVGDYGLVAPARGSSISSGDDPVARVESWIADPQKAGTTTLIYFHDVTGSQDGINTSVDTYHMWLDKLAEARDEGKIQILTMSEWWERDCSGK
;
A
#
# COMPACT_ATOMS: atom_id res chain seq x y z
N MET A 1 -41.65 0.04 37.73
CA MET A 1 -42.04 0.43 36.36
C MET A 1 -42.14 -0.83 35.52
N LYS A 2 -43.33 -1.16 35.01
CA LYS A 2 -43.60 -2.34 34.17
C LYS A 2 -43.48 -1.90 32.71
N TYR A 3 -42.60 -2.54 31.94
CA TYR A 3 -42.53 -2.36 30.48
C TYR A 3 -43.44 -3.38 29.79
N LEU A 4 -44.36 -2.88 28.97
CA LEU A 4 -45.12 -3.66 27.99
C LEU A 4 -44.25 -3.94 26.74
N PRO A 5 -44.40 -5.08 26.05
CA PRO A 5 -43.81 -5.29 24.74
C PRO A 5 -44.74 -4.79 23.62
N LEU A 6 -44.17 -4.03 22.68
CA LEU A 6 -44.80 -3.69 21.40
C LEU A 6 -44.79 -4.92 20.48
N ALA A 7 -45.96 -5.33 19.99
CA ALA A 7 -46.09 -6.33 18.93
C ALA A 7 -45.90 -5.67 17.56
N LEU A 8 -44.91 -6.15 16.79
CA LEU A 8 -44.66 -5.75 15.42
C LEU A 8 -45.45 -6.67 14.47
N THR A 9 -46.42 -6.13 13.75
CA THR A 9 -47.19 -6.86 12.73
C THR A 9 -46.45 -6.83 11.40
N LEU A 10 -45.97 -7.98 10.93
CA LEU A 10 -45.35 -8.14 9.62
C LEU A 10 -46.45 -8.27 8.55
N VAL A 11 -46.53 -7.31 7.63
CA VAL A 11 -47.37 -7.41 6.43
C VAL A 11 -46.53 -8.02 5.31
N ALA A 12 -46.86 -9.24 4.91
CA ALA A 12 -46.24 -9.90 3.75
C ALA A 12 -46.96 -9.44 2.47
N THR A 13 -46.32 -8.58 1.69
CA THR A 13 -46.70 -8.32 0.29
C THR A 13 -45.96 -9.29 -0.63
N SER A 14 -46.70 -10.14 -1.34
CA SER A 14 -46.19 -10.98 -2.42
C SER A 14 -45.88 -10.12 -3.64
N VAL A 15 -44.61 -10.09 -4.05
CA VAL A 15 -44.18 -9.50 -5.32
C VAL A 15 -44.17 -10.60 -6.38
N ALA A 16 -44.96 -10.41 -7.42
CA ALA A 16 -45.01 -11.29 -8.59
C ALA A 16 -43.70 -11.19 -9.38
N VAL A 17 -43.12 -12.35 -9.72
CA VAL A 17 -41.91 -12.47 -10.55
C VAL A 17 -42.31 -12.25 -12.02
N ALA A 18 -41.84 -11.16 -12.61
CA ALA A 18 -42.01 -10.86 -14.03
C ALA A 18 -40.70 -11.12 -14.81
N ASN A 19 -40.79 -12.09 -15.72
CA ASN A 19 -40.02 -12.37 -16.95
C ASN A 19 -38.59 -11.79 -17.15
N ALA A 20 -37.64 -12.73 -17.30
CA ALA A 20 -36.20 -12.53 -17.52
C ALA A 20 -35.77 -12.27 -18.98
N SER A 21 -36.53 -11.53 -19.80
CA SER A 21 -36.16 -11.29 -21.22
C SER A 21 -35.71 -9.86 -21.56
N THR A 22 -35.61 -8.96 -20.59
CA THR A 22 -35.15 -7.56 -20.76
C THR A 22 -33.73 -7.31 -20.25
N ASP A 23 -33.04 -8.35 -19.77
CA ASP A 23 -31.76 -8.21 -19.06
C ASP A 23 -30.55 -7.98 -19.97
N VAL A 24 -30.60 -8.38 -21.26
CA VAL A 24 -29.44 -8.24 -22.17
C VAL A 24 -29.26 -6.80 -22.66
N ALA A 25 -30.34 -6.11 -23.05
CA ALA A 25 -30.25 -4.72 -23.53
C ALA A 25 -29.86 -3.73 -22.41
N THR A 26 -30.34 -3.98 -21.19
CA THR A 26 -30.02 -3.16 -20.01
C THR A 26 -28.58 -3.38 -19.55
N LYS A 27 -28.05 -4.60 -19.66
CA LYS A 27 -26.63 -4.90 -19.43
C LYS A 27 -25.71 -4.25 -20.47
N SER A 28 -26.07 -4.25 -21.76
CA SER A 28 -25.29 -3.57 -22.80
C SER A 28 -25.27 -2.04 -22.61
N ALA A 29 -26.37 -1.43 -22.17
CA ALA A 29 -26.42 0.00 -21.85
C ALA A 29 -25.59 0.35 -20.59
N ASN A 30 -25.57 -0.52 -19.58
CA ASN A 30 -24.73 -0.36 -18.40
C ASN A 30 -23.23 -0.55 -18.71
N ILE A 31 -22.88 -1.42 -19.66
CA ILE A 31 -21.49 -1.57 -20.16
C ILE A 31 -21.06 -0.31 -20.90
N ALA A 32 -21.93 0.32 -21.70
CA ALA A 32 -21.65 1.60 -22.35
C ALA A 32 -21.51 2.75 -21.32
N ALA A 33 -22.32 2.78 -20.26
CA ALA A 33 -22.20 3.76 -19.18
C ALA A 33 -20.93 3.56 -18.32
N LEU A 34 -20.51 2.30 -18.10
CA LEU A 34 -19.23 1.97 -17.45
C LEU A 34 -18.02 2.33 -18.32
N SER A 35 -18.15 2.23 -19.66
CA SER A 35 -17.11 2.69 -20.59
C SER A 35 -16.99 4.23 -20.66
N ALA A 36 -18.01 4.96 -20.21
CA ALA A 36 -18.02 6.42 -20.11
C ALA A 36 -17.46 6.95 -18.76
N ILE A 37 -17.08 6.07 -17.83
CA ILE A 37 -16.23 6.45 -16.70
C ILE A 37 -14.85 6.78 -17.30
N ASN A 38 -14.60 8.08 -17.44
CA ASN A 38 -13.44 8.68 -18.09
C ASN A 38 -12.16 7.84 -17.94
N ALA A 39 -11.61 7.40 -19.08
CA ALA A 39 -10.26 6.85 -19.17
C ALA A 39 -9.20 7.82 -18.55
N ASP A 40 -9.50 9.12 -18.52
CA ASP A 40 -8.70 10.15 -17.85
C ASP A 40 -8.70 10.06 -16.31
N GLN A 41 -9.65 9.39 -15.67
CA GLN A 41 -9.58 9.13 -14.23
C GLN A 41 -8.61 7.98 -13.88
N TYR A 42 -8.31 7.12 -14.84
CA TYR A 42 -7.32 6.03 -14.71
C TYR A 42 -5.96 6.37 -15.36
N SER A 43 -5.81 7.56 -15.95
CA SER A 43 -4.51 8.11 -16.38
C SER A 43 -3.74 8.76 -15.22
N SER A 44 -4.08 8.41 -13.97
CA SER A 44 -3.58 8.97 -12.71
C SER A 44 -2.07 8.77 -12.44
N CYS A 45 -1.29 8.31 -13.42
CA CYS A 45 0.16 8.35 -13.35
C CYS A 45 0.72 9.75 -13.69
N SER A 46 0.03 10.81 -13.25
CA SER A 46 0.62 12.14 -13.12
C SER A 46 0.96 12.35 -11.65
N MET A 47 2.07 11.79 -11.18
CA MET A 47 2.64 12.31 -9.94
C MET A 47 3.17 13.70 -10.24
N SER A 48 2.37 14.73 -9.94
CA SER A 48 2.82 16.09 -10.15
C SER A 48 3.93 16.39 -9.13
N SER A 49 4.95 17.15 -9.54
CA SER A 49 6.07 17.52 -8.67
C SER A 49 5.65 18.29 -7.41
N LYS A 50 4.41 18.81 -7.36
CA LYS A 50 3.86 19.53 -6.21
C LYS A 50 3.36 18.62 -5.08
N GLU A 51 3.00 17.36 -5.37
CA GLU A 51 2.42 16.46 -4.36
C GLU A 51 3.49 15.72 -3.53
N VAL A 52 4.75 15.77 -3.94
CA VAL A 52 5.86 14.99 -3.34
C VAL A 52 6.79 15.85 -2.48
N TYR A 53 6.75 17.17 -2.61
CA TYR A 53 7.71 18.05 -1.94
C TYR A 53 7.05 18.95 -0.92
N VAL A 54 7.41 18.72 0.34
CA VAL A 54 7.19 19.69 1.39
C VAL A 54 8.48 19.89 2.18
N GLN A 55 8.77 21.14 2.56
CA GLN A 55 9.94 21.49 3.35
C GLN A 55 9.86 20.78 4.72
N PRO A 56 10.94 20.16 5.20
CA PRO A 56 10.91 19.50 6.49
C PRO A 56 10.87 20.49 7.67
N ALA A 57 10.52 19.98 8.85
CA ALA A 57 10.69 20.70 10.11
C ALA A 57 12.15 21.16 10.31
N GLU A 58 12.30 22.29 10.99
CA GLU A 58 13.57 22.97 11.25
C GLU A 58 14.59 22.03 11.95
N GLY A 59 15.82 21.95 11.43
CA GLY A 59 16.91 21.15 12.03
C GLY A 59 17.17 19.76 11.41
N LEU A 60 16.35 19.28 10.48
CA LEU A 60 16.59 18.02 9.76
C LEU A 60 17.23 18.25 8.37
N PRO A 61 18.03 17.31 7.82
CA PRO A 61 18.61 17.44 6.48
C PRO A 61 17.52 17.68 5.43
N VAL A 62 17.65 18.66 4.56
CA VAL A 62 16.66 18.90 3.48
C VAL A 62 16.85 17.82 2.43
N ALA A 63 15.82 17.03 2.08
CA ALA A 63 15.95 16.17 0.91
C ALA A 63 16.09 17.04 -0.32
N ARG A 64 17.23 16.88 -0.98
CA ARG A 64 17.52 17.56 -2.22
C ARG A 64 17.04 16.67 -3.34
N GLN A 65 16.32 17.23 -4.30
CA GLN A 65 16.09 16.49 -5.53
C GLN A 65 17.43 16.30 -6.25
N LEU A 66 17.77 15.07 -6.64
CA LEU A 66 18.73 14.86 -7.73
C LEU A 66 17.99 15.34 -9.01
N GLU A 67 18.22 16.60 -9.39
CA GLU A 67 17.59 17.35 -10.51
C GLU A 67 16.11 17.77 -10.35
N SER A 68 15.82 19.02 -9.96
CA SER A 68 14.48 19.63 -10.09
C SER A 68 14.09 19.98 -11.52
N MET A 69 12.88 19.59 -11.96
CA MET A 69 12.12 20.39 -12.93
C MET A 69 10.82 20.95 -12.31
N SER A 70 10.77 22.27 -12.39
CA SER A 70 9.75 23.31 -12.16
C SER A 70 8.87 23.31 -10.90
N SER A 71 9.03 24.40 -10.14
CA SER A 71 8.09 25.05 -9.21
C SER A 71 7.96 26.53 -9.65
N PRO A 72 6.82 27.22 -9.42
CA PRO A 72 6.51 28.55 -9.96
C PRO A 72 7.25 29.74 -9.32
N TYR A 73 8.28 29.54 -8.51
CA TYR A 73 9.14 30.64 -8.04
C TYR A 73 10.34 30.77 -8.96
N GLY A 74 10.39 31.90 -9.67
CA GLY A 74 11.32 32.16 -10.77
C GLY A 74 12.80 32.02 -10.41
N TRP A 75 13.47 31.10 -11.08
CA TRP A 75 14.92 31.08 -11.26
C TRP A 75 15.20 31.06 -12.76
N THR A 76 15.71 32.17 -13.29
CA THR A 76 16.04 32.32 -14.71
C THR A 76 17.45 31.81 -14.99
N GLY A 77 17.54 30.59 -15.51
CA GLY A 77 18.77 30.01 -16.07
C GLY A 77 18.58 28.55 -16.47
N GLY A 78 18.48 28.29 -17.79
CA GLY A 78 18.71 26.99 -18.46
C GLY A 78 18.07 25.71 -17.89
N ILE A 79 16.96 25.26 -18.49
CA ILE A 79 16.08 24.16 -18.04
C ILE A 79 16.55 22.79 -18.57
N SER A 80 16.76 21.80 -17.69
CA SER A 80 16.74 20.36 -18.05
C SER A 80 16.51 19.45 -16.82
N SER A 81 15.56 18.51 -16.93
CA SER A 81 15.31 17.36 -16.04
C SER A 81 15.31 16.11 -16.86
N MET A 82 15.51 14.98 -16.18
CA MET A 82 15.01 13.73 -16.67
C MET A 82 13.49 13.61 -16.49
N ASP A 83 12.73 14.02 -17.50
CA ASP A 83 11.33 13.65 -17.63
C ASP A 83 11.26 12.18 -18.10
N VAL A 84 11.46 11.22 -17.18
CA VAL A 84 11.28 9.79 -17.50
C VAL A 84 9.84 9.53 -17.96
N SER A 85 8.91 10.38 -17.49
CA SER A 85 7.49 10.27 -17.76
C SER A 85 7.09 10.54 -19.21
N LYS A 86 7.92 11.15 -20.07
CA LYS A 86 7.56 11.35 -21.49
C LYS A 86 8.16 10.33 -22.46
N ASN A 87 9.34 9.79 -22.16
CA ASN A 87 10.06 8.93 -23.10
C ASN A 87 9.86 7.42 -22.88
N VAL A 88 9.46 6.99 -21.69
CA VAL A 88 9.21 5.55 -21.42
C VAL A 88 7.80 5.12 -21.83
N LEU A 89 6.91 6.09 -22.12
CA LEU A 89 5.46 5.85 -22.23
C LEU A 89 4.99 4.94 -23.37
N LYS A 90 5.82 4.65 -24.38
CA LYS A 90 5.27 4.04 -25.61
C LYS A 90 6.09 2.91 -26.25
N THR A 91 7.32 2.66 -25.82
CA THR A 91 8.19 1.66 -26.49
C THR A 91 8.92 0.78 -25.50
N ALA A 92 8.96 -0.53 -25.78
CA ALA A 92 9.88 -1.44 -25.12
C ALA A 92 11.31 -0.97 -25.33
N GLY A 93 12.14 -1.07 -24.30
CA GLY A 93 13.50 -0.56 -24.36
C GLY A 93 14.14 -0.37 -23.00
N THR A 94 15.42 0.01 -23.02
CA THR A 94 16.15 0.40 -21.81
C THR A 94 16.43 1.88 -21.88
N VAL A 95 15.89 2.63 -20.91
CA VAL A 95 16.29 4.02 -20.69
C VAL A 95 17.43 4.01 -19.68
N SER A 96 18.55 4.61 -20.03
CA SER A 96 19.71 4.75 -19.15
C SER A 96 20.00 6.22 -18.93
N LYS A 97 20.36 6.58 -17.70
CA LYS A 97 20.79 7.93 -17.34
C LYS A 97 21.95 7.85 -16.38
N VAL A 98 22.99 8.61 -16.70
CA VAL A 98 24.08 8.90 -15.78
C VAL A 98 23.62 10.03 -14.85
N ILE A 99 23.62 9.75 -13.55
CA ILE A 99 23.45 10.76 -12.51
C ILE A 99 24.68 11.67 -12.58
N GLN A 100 24.46 12.97 -12.73
CA GLN A 100 25.55 13.94 -12.89
C GLN A 100 26.38 14.11 -11.63
N GLU A 101 25.77 13.87 -10.47
CA GLU A 101 26.44 13.83 -9.19
C GLU A 101 27.09 12.45 -9.00
N PRO A 102 28.38 12.39 -8.61
CA PRO A 102 29.00 11.13 -8.24
C PRO A 102 28.34 10.56 -6.98
N PHE A 103 28.36 9.24 -6.86
CA PHE A 103 27.94 8.55 -5.65
C PHE A 103 28.65 9.14 -4.45
N SER A 104 27.92 9.25 -3.37
CA SER A 104 28.46 9.57 -2.06
C SER A 104 27.66 8.81 -1.02
N SER A 105 28.35 8.32 0.00
CA SER A 105 27.78 7.65 1.16
C SER A 105 26.72 8.49 1.88
N ASP A 106 26.77 9.82 1.72
CA ASP A 106 25.78 10.77 2.25
C ASP A 106 24.47 10.87 1.43
N TRP A 107 24.38 10.20 0.28
CA TRP A 107 23.16 10.15 -0.54
C TRP A 107 21.97 9.60 0.24
N GLY A 108 22.24 8.76 1.24
CA GLY A 108 21.21 8.18 2.05
C GLY A 108 20.29 7.27 1.27
N THR A 109 18.98 7.35 1.52
CA THR A 109 18.01 6.56 0.76
C THR A 109 17.61 7.22 -0.54
N LEU A 110 17.76 6.45 -1.62
CA LEU A 110 17.22 6.71 -2.93
C LEU A 110 15.81 6.13 -3.01
N ALA A 111 14.82 6.95 -3.34
CA ALA A 111 13.46 6.48 -3.61
C ALA A 111 13.06 6.77 -5.05
N ILE A 112 12.42 5.79 -5.69
CA ILE A 112 11.96 5.82 -7.07
C ILE A 112 10.49 5.39 -7.07
N PRO A 113 9.53 6.32 -7.23
CA PRO A 113 8.15 5.94 -7.42
C PRO A 113 8.00 5.25 -8.77
N VAL A 114 7.18 4.21 -8.75
CA VAL A 114 6.91 3.36 -9.90
C VAL A 114 5.41 3.27 -10.05
N CYS A 115 4.88 3.82 -11.14
CA CYS A 115 3.54 3.47 -11.56
C CYS A 115 3.59 2.15 -12.32
N HIS A 116 2.68 1.26 -12.00
CA HIS A 116 2.29 0.10 -12.75
C HIS A 116 0.84 0.28 -13.18
N ASP A 117 0.46 -0.31 -14.30
CA ASP A 117 -0.95 -0.63 -14.47
C ASP A 117 -1.34 -1.70 -13.46
N PHE A 118 -2.63 -1.73 -13.14
CA PHE A 118 -3.16 -2.56 -12.09
C PHE A 118 -2.70 -4.02 -12.22
N TYR A 119 -2.45 -4.60 -11.05
CA TYR A 119 -2.21 -6.02 -10.78
C TYR A 119 -1.58 -6.83 -11.91
N THR A 120 -0.28 -6.65 -12.10
CA THR A 120 0.49 -7.71 -12.75
C THR A 120 1.32 -8.46 -11.72
N PRO A 121 1.28 -9.80 -11.73
CA PRO A 121 2.05 -10.62 -10.81
C PRO A 121 3.48 -10.09 -10.71
N SER A 122 3.96 -9.94 -9.47
CA SER A 122 5.27 -9.34 -9.14
C SER A 122 6.47 -10.02 -9.79
N ASN A 123 6.29 -11.23 -10.34
CA ASN A 123 7.29 -11.97 -11.10
C ASN A 123 7.29 -11.65 -12.60
N GLN A 124 6.32 -10.88 -13.10
CA GLN A 124 6.11 -10.67 -14.53
C GLN A 124 6.26 -9.24 -14.98
N ASN A 125 6.04 -8.27 -14.09
CA ASN A 125 6.16 -6.85 -14.40
C ASN A 125 6.92 -6.11 -13.31
N GLY A 126 7.61 -5.09 -13.76
CA GLY A 126 8.67 -4.45 -13.01
C GLY A 126 9.83 -4.39 -13.94
N GLY A 127 9.90 -3.31 -14.71
CA GLY A 127 11.15 -3.01 -15.35
C GLY A 127 12.29 -3.12 -14.33
N VAL A 128 13.38 -3.77 -14.72
CA VAL A 128 14.53 -3.89 -13.83
C VAL A 128 15.12 -2.51 -13.71
N ILE A 129 15.19 -1.97 -12.48
CA ILE A 129 16.05 -0.83 -12.21
C ILE A 129 17.42 -1.40 -11.91
N SER A 130 18.40 -1.09 -12.74
CA SER A 130 19.80 -1.40 -12.47
C SER A 130 20.50 -0.09 -12.10
N ILE A 131 21.10 -0.04 -10.92
CA ILE A 131 22.01 1.03 -10.54
C ILE A 131 23.43 0.48 -10.72
N SER A 132 24.26 1.17 -11.49
CA SER A 132 25.63 0.71 -11.80
C SER A 132 26.63 1.84 -11.68
N ASN A 133 27.85 1.54 -11.21
CA ASN A 133 28.99 2.45 -11.25
C ASN A 133 29.97 2.14 -12.41
N GLY A 134 29.56 1.29 -13.36
CA GLY A 134 30.40 0.76 -14.44
C GLY A 134 31.09 -0.58 -14.11
N THR A 135 31.37 -0.85 -12.83
CA THR A 135 32.00 -2.11 -12.36
C THR A 135 30.98 -3.02 -11.68
N ASN A 136 30.26 -2.46 -10.73
CA ASN A 136 29.23 -3.11 -9.94
C ASN A 136 27.85 -2.73 -10.49
N THR A 137 26.88 -3.63 -10.30
CA THR A 137 25.48 -3.39 -10.66
C THR A 137 24.57 -3.96 -9.59
N VAL A 138 23.71 -3.12 -9.03
CA VAL A 138 22.62 -3.52 -8.14
C VAL A 138 21.31 -3.48 -8.90
N ASN A 139 20.61 -4.61 -8.94
CA ASN A 139 19.28 -4.69 -9.55
C ASN A 139 18.20 -4.56 -8.48
N ILE A 140 17.39 -3.52 -8.58
CA ILE A 140 16.19 -3.30 -7.77
C ILE A 140 15.02 -3.87 -8.57
N GLY A 141 14.76 -5.16 -8.36
CA GLY A 141 13.70 -5.90 -9.03
C GLY A 141 13.47 -7.24 -8.36
N GLY A 142 12.21 -7.68 -8.28
CA GLY A 142 11.82 -8.91 -7.57
C GLY A 142 11.28 -8.68 -6.16
N ILE A 143 10.68 -9.73 -5.60
CA ILE A 143 10.06 -9.78 -4.25
C ILE A 143 11.14 -9.85 -3.15
N SER A 144 12.35 -10.27 -3.50
CA SER A 144 13.45 -10.59 -2.58
C SER A 144 14.28 -9.40 -2.11
N TYR A 145 14.07 -8.21 -2.65
CA TYR A 145 14.65 -7.00 -2.06
C TYR A 145 13.78 -6.56 -0.89
N LEU A 146 14.43 -6.09 0.18
CA LEU A 146 13.83 -5.37 1.31
C LEU A 146 12.97 -4.16 0.90
N GLY A 147 12.82 -3.90 -0.41
CA GLY A 147 11.97 -2.93 -1.10
C GLY A 147 10.59 -3.49 -1.41
N GLY A 148 9.61 -3.23 -0.54
CA GLY A 148 8.25 -3.70 -0.72
C GLY A 148 7.63 -3.26 -2.03
N TYR A 149 7.18 -4.23 -2.81
CA TYR A 149 6.38 -3.99 -4.00
C TYR A 149 4.90 -4.05 -3.62
N HIS A 150 4.32 -2.89 -3.30
CA HIS A 150 2.88 -2.77 -3.16
C HIS A 150 2.39 -1.66 -4.06
N THR A 151 1.43 -2.00 -4.91
CA THR A 151 0.74 -1.06 -5.77
C THR A 151 -0.69 -0.92 -5.28
N VAL A 152 -1.06 0.25 -4.78
CA VAL A 152 -2.47 0.61 -4.62
C VAL A 152 -2.79 1.58 -5.73
N ASN A 153 -3.84 1.29 -6.50
CA ASN A 153 -4.14 2.01 -7.74
C ASN A 153 -3.00 2.03 -8.77
N GLY A 154 -2.19 0.96 -8.81
CA GLY A 154 -1.04 0.91 -9.70
C GLY A 154 0.16 1.75 -9.23
N GLN A 155 0.07 2.55 -8.18
CA GLN A 155 1.23 3.31 -7.70
C GLN A 155 2.00 2.52 -6.66
N GLY A 156 3.28 2.29 -6.90
CA GLY A 156 4.22 1.67 -5.97
C GLY A 156 5.51 2.47 -5.85
N TRP A 157 6.40 1.99 -4.98
CA TRP A 157 7.68 2.63 -4.72
C TRP A 157 8.78 1.58 -4.72
N ARG A 158 9.97 1.99 -5.15
CA ARG A 158 11.21 1.23 -5.01
C ARG A 158 12.20 2.11 -4.27
N TYR A 159 12.95 1.51 -3.35
CA TYR A 159 13.98 2.22 -2.62
C TYR A 159 15.26 1.40 -2.55
N ILE A 160 16.36 2.11 -2.37
CA ILE A 160 17.67 1.53 -2.11
C ILE A 160 18.44 2.51 -1.22
N SER A 161 19.07 2.02 -0.15
CA SER A 161 19.92 2.86 0.68
C SER A 161 21.33 2.94 0.10
N ALA A 162 22.01 4.06 0.34
CA ALA A 162 23.43 4.23 0.03
C ALA A 162 24.26 3.12 0.67
N GLN A 163 23.91 2.68 1.89
CA GLN A 163 24.56 1.54 2.53
C GLN A 163 24.43 0.25 1.70
N THR A 164 23.27 0.01 1.09
CA THR A 164 23.11 -1.15 0.20
C THR A 164 23.98 -1.03 -1.05
N LEU A 165 24.17 0.17 -1.59
CA LEU A 165 25.11 0.39 -2.70
C LEU A 165 26.56 0.13 -2.24
N ILE A 166 26.96 0.61 -1.06
CA ILE A 166 28.29 0.38 -0.46
C ILE A 166 28.54 -1.11 -0.22
N ASP A 167 27.55 -1.82 0.35
CA ASP A 167 27.62 -3.28 0.57
C ASP A 167 27.82 -4.06 -0.75
N ASN A 168 27.44 -3.44 -1.88
CA ASN A 168 27.62 -3.98 -3.24
C ASN A 168 28.81 -3.34 -3.98
N GLY A 169 29.74 -2.73 -3.25
CA GLY A 169 31.04 -2.27 -3.76
C GLY A 169 31.04 -0.88 -4.40
N PHE A 170 30.02 -0.05 -4.20
CA PHE A 170 30.06 1.36 -4.61
C PHE A 170 30.94 2.16 -3.64
N GLN A 171 31.65 3.16 -4.17
CA GLN A 171 32.59 4.03 -3.45
C GLN A 171 32.33 5.51 -3.74
N ASP A 172 32.59 6.37 -2.76
CA ASP A 172 32.45 7.83 -2.93
C ASP A 172 33.26 8.31 -4.15
N GLY A 173 32.62 9.09 -5.02
CA GLY A 173 33.20 9.54 -6.30
C GLY A 173 32.78 8.71 -7.51
N ASP A 174 32.18 7.53 -7.32
CA ASP A 174 31.73 6.68 -8.43
C ASP A 174 30.69 7.37 -9.33
N GLN A 175 30.83 7.23 -10.64
CA GLN A 175 29.79 7.70 -11.56
C GLN A 175 28.61 6.74 -11.58
N VAL A 176 27.44 7.17 -11.13
CA VAL A 176 26.26 6.31 -11.07
C VAL A 176 25.43 6.40 -12.35
N THR A 177 25.11 5.25 -12.92
CA THR A 177 24.15 5.08 -14.01
C THR A 177 22.92 4.33 -13.50
N VAL A 178 21.74 4.94 -13.64
CA VAL A 178 20.46 4.28 -13.44
C VAL A 178 19.94 3.83 -14.79
N LYS A 179 19.72 2.52 -14.93
CA LYS A 179 19.11 1.90 -16.10
C LYS A 179 17.74 1.38 -15.70
N ILE A 180 16.76 1.68 -16.53
CA ILE A 180 15.38 1.26 -16.37
C ILE A 180 15.04 0.50 -17.62
N LYS A 181 14.81 -0.81 -17.49
CA LYS A 181 14.42 -1.65 -18.61
C LYS A 181 12.90 -1.82 -18.62
N ASN A 182 12.19 -1.18 -19.54
CA ASN A 182 10.78 -1.47 -19.77
C ASN A 182 10.64 -2.60 -20.82
N SER A 183 10.00 -3.71 -20.44
CA SER A 183 9.79 -4.85 -21.34
C SER A 183 8.48 -4.77 -22.16
N ALA A 184 7.67 -3.72 -22.01
CA ALA A 184 6.41 -3.57 -22.74
C ALA A 184 6.33 -2.26 -23.53
N ALA A 185 5.71 -2.32 -24.71
CA ALA A 185 5.38 -1.17 -25.55
C ALA A 185 3.89 -0.83 -25.43
N ALA A 186 3.50 0.42 -25.72
CA ALA A 186 2.08 0.73 -25.91
C ALA A 186 1.52 -0.09 -27.09
N PRO A 187 0.24 -0.50 -27.09
CA PRO A 187 -0.82 -0.17 -26.13
C PRO A 187 -0.95 -1.13 -24.91
N TYR A 188 0.05 -1.98 -24.64
CA TYR A 188 -0.07 -3.14 -23.76
C TYR A 188 0.03 -2.84 -22.25
N SER A 189 -0.61 -3.67 -21.43
CA SER A 189 -0.97 -3.47 -20.02
C SER A 189 0.17 -3.49 -18.97
N SER A 190 1.38 -3.04 -19.32
CA SER A 190 2.40 -2.88 -18.30
C SER A 190 3.22 -1.63 -18.52
N TYR A 191 2.56 -0.49 -18.42
CA TYR A 191 3.25 0.78 -18.28
C TYR A 191 3.97 0.77 -16.94
N THR A 192 5.30 0.78 -16.97
CA THR A 192 6.09 1.14 -15.80
C THR A 192 6.45 2.61 -15.94
N GLY A 193 5.63 3.47 -15.35
CA GLY A 193 5.94 4.90 -15.22
C GLY A 193 6.92 5.09 -14.08
N TRP A 194 7.90 5.97 -14.24
CA TRP A 194 8.87 6.27 -13.18
C TRP A 194 8.77 7.74 -12.87
N GLY A 195 8.64 8.08 -11.60
CA GLY A 195 8.74 9.48 -11.18
C GLY A 195 10.17 9.88 -10.88
N LYS A 196 10.32 10.75 -9.89
CA LYS A 196 11.59 11.38 -9.54
C LYS A 196 12.45 10.45 -8.69
N LEU A 197 13.76 10.41 -8.97
CA LEU A 197 14.74 9.88 -8.04
C LEU A 197 14.93 10.89 -6.90
N LEU A 198 14.57 10.50 -5.68
CA LEU A 198 14.78 11.31 -4.49
C LEU A 198 16.09 10.89 -3.83
N LYS A 199 17.06 11.79 -3.62
CA LYS A 199 18.18 11.54 -2.70
C LYS A 199 17.86 12.05 -1.32
N GLN A 200 18.55 11.49 -0.33
CA GLN A 200 18.38 11.82 1.08
C GLN A 200 16.90 11.72 1.49
N ALA A 201 16.17 10.78 0.88
CA ALA A 201 14.81 10.43 1.29
C ALA A 201 14.78 9.74 2.66
N GLN A 202 15.96 9.47 3.23
CA GLN A 202 16.10 8.98 4.58
C GLN A 202 15.45 9.93 5.59
N GLY A 203 14.61 9.35 6.43
CA GLY A 203 14.17 9.95 7.67
C GLY A 203 15.18 9.70 8.78
N VAL A 204 14.77 10.06 9.99
CA VAL A 204 15.43 9.54 11.19
C VAL A 204 15.02 8.07 11.33
N PRO A 205 15.94 7.11 11.55
CA PRO A 205 15.56 5.72 11.84
C PRO A 205 14.50 5.68 12.93
N THR A 206 13.30 5.17 12.62
CA THR A 206 12.14 5.32 13.50
C THR A 206 11.38 4.02 13.65
N LEU A 207 10.89 3.79 14.87
CA LEU A 207 9.90 2.79 15.16
C LEU A 207 8.60 3.45 15.59
N VAL A 208 7.49 2.93 15.06
CA VAL A 208 6.15 3.25 15.53
C VAL A 208 5.55 1.97 16.09
N LEU A 209 5.33 1.95 17.42
CA LEU A 209 4.76 0.80 18.12
C LEU A 209 3.24 0.96 18.15
N THR A 210 2.52 -0.01 17.62
CA THR A 210 1.05 0.00 17.56
C THR A 210 0.46 -1.22 18.23
N PHE A 211 -0.72 -1.10 18.84
CA PHE A 211 -1.38 -2.18 19.56
C PHE A 211 -2.82 -2.27 19.11
N ASP A 212 -3.28 -3.48 18.84
CA ASP A 212 -4.58 -3.75 18.25
C ASP A 212 -5.55 -4.22 19.34
N ASP A 213 -6.84 -4.17 19.04
CA ASP A 213 -7.91 -4.83 19.79
C ASP A 213 -8.12 -4.36 21.23
N GLY A 214 -7.33 -3.43 21.75
CA GLY A 214 -7.47 -2.88 23.11
C GLY A 214 -7.35 -3.93 24.22
N GLY A 215 -6.38 -4.84 24.14
CA GLY A 215 -6.10 -5.79 25.22
C GLY A 215 -5.66 -5.11 26.54
N LEU A 216 -6.07 -5.68 27.67
CA LEU A 216 -5.70 -5.15 29.00
C LEU A 216 -4.20 -5.19 29.28
N GLY A 217 -3.47 -6.12 28.65
CA GLY A 217 -2.04 -6.30 28.85
C GLY A 217 -1.25 -5.03 28.63
N THR A 218 -1.58 -4.29 27.57
CA THR A 218 -0.91 -3.04 27.23
C THR A 218 -1.02 -1.99 28.34
N TRP A 219 -2.19 -1.83 28.96
CA TRP A 219 -2.37 -0.92 30.10
C TRP A 219 -1.72 -1.45 31.38
N ASN A 220 -1.76 -2.76 31.63
CA ASN A 220 -1.06 -3.37 32.76
C ASN A 220 0.47 -3.14 32.68
N GLN A 221 1.02 -2.91 31.50
CA GLN A 221 2.43 -2.59 31.29
C GLN A 221 2.72 -1.07 31.16
N LEU A 222 1.73 -0.20 31.37
CA LEU A 222 1.90 1.25 31.20
C LEU A 222 3.02 1.81 32.06
N GLU A 223 3.08 1.45 33.34
CA GLU A 223 4.12 1.92 34.26
C GLU A 223 5.52 1.56 33.76
N TYR A 224 5.72 0.32 33.31
CA TYR A 224 7.01 -0.13 32.80
C TYR A 224 7.39 0.62 31.51
N SER A 225 6.44 0.78 30.57
CA SER A 225 6.65 1.57 29.35
C SER A 225 7.03 3.02 29.67
N GLN A 226 6.38 3.66 30.66
CA GLN A 226 6.73 5.00 31.15
C GLN A 226 8.14 5.05 31.76
N GLN A 227 8.52 4.07 32.59
CA GLN A 227 9.87 3.97 33.14
C GLN A 227 10.93 3.89 32.04
N LYS A 228 10.61 3.27 30.90
CA LYS A 228 11.48 3.21 29.72
C LYS A 228 11.36 4.44 28.82
N GLY A 229 10.44 5.36 29.09
CA GLY A 229 10.15 6.51 28.22
C GLY A 229 9.61 6.11 26.84
N ILE A 230 8.98 4.93 26.74
CA ILE A 230 8.41 4.39 25.50
C ILE A 230 6.89 4.56 25.53
N LYS A 231 6.37 4.98 24.39
CA LYS A 231 4.94 5.15 24.11
C LYS A 231 4.57 4.49 22.80
N GLY A 232 3.28 4.39 22.52
CA GLY A 232 2.77 3.80 21.30
C GLY A 232 1.41 4.35 20.89
N THR A 233 0.80 3.68 19.93
CA THR A 233 -0.55 3.96 19.43
C THR A 233 -1.45 2.76 19.67
N ILE A 234 -2.57 2.94 20.36
CA ILE A 234 -3.63 1.93 20.44
C ILE A 234 -4.59 2.14 19.26
N PHE A 235 -4.83 1.11 18.46
CA PHE A 235 -5.97 1.03 17.55
C PHE A 235 -7.09 0.28 18.27
N TYR A 236 -8.16 0.99 18.64
CA TYR A 236 -9.22 0.49 19.50
C TYR A 236 -10.55 0.28 18.74
N PRO A 237 -11.17 -0.91 18.79
CA PRO A 237 -12.56 -1.10 18.38
C PRO A 237 -13.51 -0.53 19.45
N TRP A 238 -14.25 0.54 19.15
CA TRP A 238 -14.99 1.28 20.19
C TRP A 238 -16.13 0.48 20.85
N LEU A 239 -16.70 -0.53 20.18
CA LEU A 239 -17.71 -1.41 20.76
C LEU A 239 -17.11 -2.51 21.66
N TYR A 240 -15.80 -2.49 21.89
CA TYR A 240 -15.13 -3.33 22.89
C TYR A 240 -15.17 -2.72 24.30
N GLU A 241 -15.66 -1.48 24.43
CA GLU A 241 -15.84 -0.84 25.73
C GLU A 241 -16.69 -1.72 26.65
N GLY A 242 -16.23 -1.88 27.89
CA GLY A 242 -16.89 -2.70 28.91
C GLY A 242 -16.80 -4.22 28.71
N ARG A 243 -16.17 -4.73 27.64
CA ARG A 243 -15.96 -6.17 27.45
C ARG A 243 -14.87 -6.69 28.40
N SER A 244 -15.03 -7.95 28.81
CA SER A 244 -14.00 -8.65 29.60
C SER A 244 -12.67 -8.67 28.85
N ASN A 245 -11.57 -8.40 29.56
CA ASN A 245 -10.21 -8.34 29.03
C ASN A 245 -9.96 -7.24 27.98
N LYS A 246 -10.84 -6.23 27.90
CA LYS A 246 -10.67 -5.07 27.05
C LYS A 246 -10.52 -3.80 27.87
N LEU A 247 -9.80 -2.82 27.34
CA LEU A 247 -9.62 -1.51 27.97
C LEU A 247 -10.96 -0.81 28.15
N SER A 248 -11.17 -0.21 29.32
CA SER A 248 -12.24 0.76 29.56
C SER A 248 -11.84 2.16 29.08
N VAL A 249 -12.82 3.06 28.95
CA VAL A 249 -12.54 4.49 28.63
C VAL A 249 -11.59 5.13 29.64
N ALA A 250 -11.72 4.80 30.94
CA ALA A 250 -10.82 5.31 31.96
C ALA A 250 -9.37 4.87 31.70
N GLN A 251 -9.15 3.60 31.37
CA GLN A 251 -7.82 3.08 31.07
C GLN A 251 -7.25 3.63 29.76
N LEU A 252 -8.10 3.87 28.76
CA LEU A 252 -7.69 4.58 27.53
C LEU A 252 -7.27 6.02 27.81
N LYS A 253 -7.92 6.70 28.77
CA LYS A 253 -7.51 8.03 29.24
C LYS A 253 -6.16 7.99 29.96
N ASP A 254 -5.92 6.98 30.80
CA ASP A 254 -4.60 6.81 31.44
C ASP A 254 -3.48 6.68 30.41
N LEU A 255 -3.70 5.88 29.34
CA LEU A 255 -2.74 5.75 28.23
C LEU A 255 -2.53 7.08 27.50
N LYS A 256 -3.62 7.79 27.19
CA LYS A 256 -3.55 9.12 26.56
C LYS A 256 -2.78 10.11 27.42
N ASP A 257 -3.06 10.18 28.72
CA ASP A 257 -2.41 11.09 29.66
C ASP A 257 -0.91 10.76 29.81
N ALA A 258 -0.53 9.50 29.57
CA ALA A 258 0.86 9.06 29.44
C ALA A 258 1.49 9.37 28.07
N GLY A 259 0.79 10.06 27.18
CA GLY A 259 1.27 10.49 25.86
C GLY A 259 1.11 9.48 24.74
N TRP A 260 0.29 8.43 24.92
CA TRP A 260 -0.04 7.49 23.85
C TRP A 260 -1.10 8.07 22.91
N ASP A 261 -1.06 7.66 21.64
CA ASP A 261 -2.15 7.92 20.70
C ASP A 261 -3.26 6.87 20.89
N ILE A 262 -4.51 7.33 20.80
CA ILE A 262 -5.69 6.46 20.73
C ILE A 262 -6.37 6.68 19.37
N GLU A 263 -6.39 5.65 18.55
CA GLU A 263 -6.83 5.64 17.16
C GLU A 263 -7.81 4.48 16.89
N LEU A 264 -8.28 4.34 15.65
CA LEU A 264 -9.39 3.43 15.30
C LEU A 264 -8.91 2.05 14.88
N ASN A 265 -9.55 0.97 15.36
CA ASN A 265 -9.37 -0.36 14.77
C ASN A 265 -10.41 -0.68 13.69
N GLY A 266 -10.47 0.15 12.64
CA GLY A 266 -11.33 -0.10 11.47
C GLY A 266 -12.83 -0.01 11.73
N THR A 267 -13.40 -1.01 12.38
CA THR A 267 -14.83 -1.15 12.69
C THR A 267 -15.06 -1.24 14.20
N GLY A 268 -16.29 -1.03 14.63
CA GLY A 268 -16.60 -0.95 16.07
C GLY A 268 -16.32 -2.25 16.83
N ASP A 269 -16.48 -3.39 16.16
CA ASP A 269 -16.37 -4.73 16.72
C ASP A 269 -15.27 -5.58 16.07
N ASP A 270 -14.30 -4.94 15.38
CA ASP A 270 -13.15 -5.57 14.73
C ASP A 270 -13.51 -6.56 13.59
N VAL A 271 -14.73 -6.47 13.04
CA VAL A 271 -15.05 -7.16 11.79
C VAL A 271 -14.24 -6.56 10.64
N SER A 272 -13.80 -7.41 9.70
CA SER A 272 -13.09 -6.95 8.51
C SER A 272 -13.86 -5.82 7.82
N ILE A 273 -13.22 -4.68 7.56
CA ILE A 273 -13.90 -3.54 6.92
C ILE A 273 -14.48 -3.90 5.55
N THR A 274 -13.90 -4.92 4.90
CA THR A 274 -14.36 -5.41 3.61
C THR A 274 -15.53 -6.38 3.73
N SER A 275 -15.93 -6.82 4.93
CA SER A 275 -17.14 -7.63 5.16
C SER A 275 -18.42 -6.80 5.05
N LEU A 276 -18.32 -5.48 5.22
CA LEU A 276 -19.41 -4.53 5.14
C LEU A 276 -20.03 -4.49 3.73
N GLU A 277 -21.26 -3.97 3.65
CA GLU A 277 -22.05 -3.98 2.42
C GLU A 277 -21.48 -3.10 1.30
N SER A 278 -20.80 -2.01 1.66
CA SER A 278 -20.28 -1.02 0.71
C SER A 278 -19.09 -0.27 1.29
N THR A 279 -18.34 0.41 0.42
CA THR A 279 -17.27 1.31 0.86
C THR A 279 -17.79 2.54 1.60
N ASP A 280 -19.04 2.97 1.36
CA ASP A 280 -19.66 4.06 2.12
C ASP A 280 -20.00 3.62 3.55
N ALA A 281 -20.51 2.39 3.74
CA ALA A 281 -20.74 1.83 5.06
C ALA A 281 -19.43 1.70 5.86
N ALA A 282 -18.33 1.32 5.19
CA ALA A 282 -16.99 1.30 5.77
C ALA A 282 -16.50 2.68 6.22
N VAL A 283 -16.70 3.71 5.40
CA VAL A 283 -16.36 5.09 5.76
C VAL A 283 -17.21 5.56 6.93
N ALA A 284 -18.53 5.29 6.91
CA ALA A 284 -19.45 5.65 7.98
C ALA A 284 -19.05 5.03 9.33
N GLN A 285 -18.66 3.75 9.35
CA GLN A 285 -18.15 3.09 10.56
C GLN A 285 -16.91 3.81 11.12
N LEU A 286 -15.92 4.12 10.28
CA LEU A 286 -14.72 4.83 10.75
C LEU A 286 -15.02 6.26 11.24
N VAL A 287 -16.00 6.95 10.62
CA VAL A 287 -16.46 8.27 11.08
C VAL A 287 -17.16 8.16 12.44
N GLU A 288 -18.04 7.17 12.62
CA GLU A 288 -18.70 6.89 13.90
C GLU A 288 -17.67 6.63 15.01
N GLY A 289 -16.67 5.79 14.75
CA GLY A 289 -15.59 5.54 15.70
C GLY A 289 -14.79 6.80 16.06
N ARG A 290 -14.50 7.67 15.08
CA ARG A 290 -13.82 8.95 15.32
C ARG A 290 -14.66 9.87 16.22
N GLU A 291 -15.97 9.93 15.99
CA GLU A 291 -16.89 10.69 16.82
C GLU A 291 -16.93 10.14 18.25
N TRP A 292 -16.99 8.81 18.40
CA TRP A 292 -16.92 8.17 19.72
C TRP A 292 -15.62 8.49 20.47
N LEU A 293 -14.47 8.48 19.79
CA LEU A 293 -13.19 8.89 20.38
C LEU A 293 -13.20 10.36 20.83
N ALA A 294 -13.83 11.24 20.04
CA ALA A 294 -13.95 12.66 20.37
C ALA A 294 -14.86 12.88 21.59
N GLU A 295 -16.05 12.27 21.61
CA GLU A 295 -17.04 12.37 22.69
C GLU A 295 -16.51 11.86 24.04
N ASN A 296 -15.65 10.84 24.00
CA ASN A 296 -15.02 10.29 25.20
C ASN A 296 -13.76 11.06 25.62
N GLY A 297 -13.37 12.12 24.90
CA GLY A 297 -12.19 12.92 25.19
C GLY A 297 -10.89 12.17 24.95
N LEU A 298 -10.89 11.17 24.06
CA LEU A 298 -9.73 10.35 23.71
C LEU A 298 -8.97 10.98 22.55
N ASN A 299 -9.61 11.24 21.42
CA ASN A 299 -8.97 11.85 20.26
C ASN A 299 -10.02 12.54 19.36
N ASP A 300 -9.98 13.87 19.28
CA ASP A 300 -10.92 14.67 18.48
C ASP A 300 -10.57 14.72 17.00
N ASN A 301 -9.39 14.22 16.63
CA ASN A 301 -8.85 14.25 15.28
C ASN A 301 -8.28 12.89 14.86
N ALA A 302 -8.88 11.79 15.34
CA ALA A 302 -8.47 10.44 14.98
C ALA A 302 -8.54 10.27 13.46
N ARG A 303 -7.38 10.03 12.85
CA ARG A 303 -7.18 10.04 11.40
C ARG A 303 -6.31 8.89 10.93
N PHE A 304 -5.86 8.08 11.87
CA PHE A 304 -5.15 6.85 11.62
C PHE A 304 -6.03 5.70 12.04
N PHE A 305 -5.87 4.57 11.37
CA PHE A 305 -6.63 3.38 11.72
C PHE A 305 -5.86 2.12 11.38
N ALA A 306 -6.35 1.00 11.90
CA ALA A 306 -5.95 -0.33 11.51
C ALA A 306 -7.01 -0.96 10.61
N TYR A 307 -6.59 -1.74 9.62
CA TYR A 307 -7.49 -2.62 8.89
C TYR A 307 -7.68 -3.92 9.69
N PRO A 308 -8.89 -4.24 10.18
CA PRO A 308 -9.12 -5.47 10.91
C PRO A 308 -8.77 -6.66 10.04
N ASN A 309 -8.01 -7.61 10.61
CA ASN A 309 -7.43 -8.76 9.90
C ASN A 309 -6.49 -8.40 8.73
N GLY A 310 -6.00 -7.16 8.65
CA GLY A 310 -5.16 -6.65 7.56
C GLY A 310 -5.84 -6.63 6.19
N ARG A 311 -7.17 -6.59 6.15
CA ARG A 311 -7.95 -6.62 4.90
C ARG A 311 -8.50 -5.24 4.58
N TYR A 312 -8.08 -4.70 3.45
CA TYR A 312 -8.47 -3.36 2.98
C TYR A 312 -9.13 -3.35 1.61
N ASP A 313 -9.16 -4.51 0.94
CA ASP A 313 -9.83 -4.76 -0.31
C ASP A 313 -10.41 -6.18 -0.31
N ARG A 314 -11.44 -6.39 -1.13
CA ARG A 314 -11.81 -7.74 -1.57
C ARG A 314 -11.16 -7.93 -2.92
N TYR A 315 -10.01 -8.60 -2.94
CA TYR A 315 -9.59 -9.21 -4.19
C TYR A 315 -10.69 -10.19 -4.59
N SER A 316 -11.37 -9.95 -5.72
CA SER A 316 -11.73 -11.10 -6.53
C SER A 316 -10.40 -11.79 -6.82
N SER A 317 -10.16 -12.98 -6.26
CA SER A 317 -8.92 -13.70 -6.53
C SER A 317 -8.70 -13.72 -8.04
N PRO A 318 -7.59 -13.13 -8.55
CA PRO A 318 -7.35 -13.03 -9.98
C PRO A 318 -7.55 -14.38 -10.63
N ILE A 319 -8.41 -14.44 -11.65
CA ILE A 319 -8.64 -15.70 -12.36
C ILE A 319 -7.58 -15.79 -13.45
N THR A 320 -6.48 -16.45 -13.13
CA THR A 320 -5.43 -16.70 -14.11
C THR A 320 -5.76 -17.94 -14.91
N LYS A 321 -5.88 -17.80 -16.23
CA LYS A 321 -6.11 -18.89 -17.18
C LYS A 321 -4.82 -19.15 -17.94
N THR A 322 -4.49 -20.42 -18.14
CA THR A 322 -3.33 -20.87 -18.91
C THR A 322 -3.76 -21.57 -20.19
N GLY A 323 -2.81 -21.78 -21.11
CA GLY A 323 -3.09 -22.41 -22.41
C GLY A 323 -3.92 -21.51 -23.32
N VAL A 324 -3.71 -20.20 -23.21
CA VAL A 324 -4.36 -19.20 -24.06
C VAL A 324 -3.86 -19.40 -25.49
N THR A 325 -4.77 -19.71 -26.42
CA THR A 325 -4.48 -19.75 -27.85
C THR A 325 -5.35 -18.75 -28.61
N GLY A 326 -4.82 -18.21 -29.70
CA GLY A 326 -5.39 -17.11 -30.45
C GLY A 326 -4.30 -16.28 -31.10
N ALA A 327 -4.60 -15.60 -32.20
CA ALA A 327 -3.65 -14.64 -32.78
C ALA A 327 -3.45 -13.48 -31.80
N ILE A 328 -2.24 -12.92 -31.75
CA ILE A 328 -1.99 -11.67 -31.02
C ILE A 328 -2.94 -10.60 -31.57
N GLY A 329 -3.69 -9.92 -30.68
CA GLY A 329 -4.72 -8.95 -31.08
C GLY A 329 -6.07 -9.56 -31.46
N SER A 330 -6.24 -10.88 -31.38
CA SER A 330 -7.57 -11.50 -31.53
C SER A 330 -8.50 -11.04 -30.41
N ALA A 331 -9.72 -10.65 -30.77
CA ALA A 331 -10.81 -10.42 -29.83
C ALA A 331 -11.26 -11.73 -29.17
N VAL A 332 -11.10 -12.88 -29.84
CA VAL A 332 -11.51 -14.20 -29.31
C VAL A 332 -10.30 -14.97 -28.82
N LEU A 333 -10.33 -15.39 -27.56
CA LEU A 333 -9.32 -16.21 -26.92
C LEU A 333 -9.86 -17.60 -26.64
N GLN A 334 -9.09 -18.63 -26.98
CA GLN A 334 -9.35 -19.99 -26.58
C GLN A 334 -8.60 -20.30 -25.29
N LEU A 335 -9.31 -20.81 -24.28
CA LEU A 335 -8.76 -21.11 -22.96
C LEU A 335 -8.89 -22.61 -22.65
N LYS A 336 -8.12 -23.11 -21.68
CA LYS A 336 -8.30 -24.49 -21.16
C LYS A 336 -9.67 -24.68 -20.50
N ASN A 337 -10.19 -23.63 -19.86
CA ASN A 337 -11.54 -23.51 -19.32
C ASN A 337 -11.85 -22.03 -19.04
N VAL A 338 -13.15 -21.70 -18.98
CA VAL A 338 -13.64 -20.34 -18.70
C VAL A 338 -14.25 -20.18 -17.31
N THR A 339 -14.17 -21.19 -16.45
CA THR A 339 -14.83 -21.19 -15.12
C THR A 339 -14.47 -19.94 -14.31
N GLY A 340 -15.49 -19.21 -13.86
CA GLY A 340 -15.33 -17.99 -13.07
C GLY A 340 -15.07 -16.72 -13.89
N VAL A 341 -14.75 -16.81 -15.18
CA VAL A 341 -14.68 -15.65 -16.06
C VAL A 341 -16.11 -15.21 -16.39
N THR A 342 -16.41 -13.93 -16.21
CA THR A 342 -17.73 -13.35 -16.50
C THR A 342 -17.61 -12.13 -17.39
N VAL A 343 -18.70 -11.81 -18.10
CA VAL A 343 -18.83 -10.57 -18.87
C VAL A 343 -18.63 -9.37 -17.95
N GLY A 344 -17.87 -8.37 -18.41
CA GLY A 344 -17.52 -7.16 -17.69
C GLY A 344 -16.15 -7.21 -17.00
N MET A 345 -15.60 -8.40 -16.73
CA MET A 345 -14.28 -8.52 -16.09
C MET A 345 -13.19 -7.85 -16.94
N LEU A 346 -12.26 -7.17 -16.27
CA LEU A 346 -11.01 -6.72 -16.88
C LEU A 346 -10.17 -7.94 -17.27
N ALA A 347 -9.58 -7.91 -18.45
CA ALA A 347 -8.68 -8.93 -18.95
C ALA A 347 -7.28 -8.32 -19.13
N GLU A 348 -6.30 -8.85 -18.40
CA GLU A 348 -4.93 -8.34 -18.41
C GLU A 348 -3.92 -9.42 -18.83
N GLY A 349 -2.93 -8.98 -19.62
CA GLY A 349 -1.80 -9.81 -20.04
C GLY A 349 -0.90 -9.02 -21.00
N ARG A 350 0.33 -9.49 -21.20
CA ARG A 350 1.37 -8.75 -21.95
C ARG A 350 0.99 -8.39 -23.38
N THR A 351 0.03 -9.10 -23.97
CA THR A 351 -0.42 -8.91 -25.35
C THR A 351 -1.78 -8.23 -25.45
N PHE A 352 -2.35 -7.77 -24.33
CA PHE A 352 -3.67 -7.15 -24.27
C PHE A 352 -3.55 -5.67 -23.89
N PRO A 353 -4.38 -4.80 -24.49
CA PRO A 353 -4.44 -3.40 -24.11
C PRO A 353 -4.92 -3.19 -22.70
N LYS A 354 -4.47 -2.09 -22.09
CA LYS A 354 -5.05 -1.64 -20.81
C LYS A 354 -6.55 -1.40 -20.98
N GLY A 355 -7.33 -1.85 -19.99
CA GLY A 355 -8.78 -1.63 -19.95
C GLY A 355 -9.58 -2.59 -20.82
N THR A 356 -8.94 -3.59 -21.45
CA THR A 356 -9.65 -4.63 -22.20
C THR A 356 -10.63 -5.37 -21.28
N ARG A 357 -11.87 -5.56 -21.72
CA ARG A 357 -12.92 -6.24 -20.96
C ARG A 357 -13.46 -7.46 -21.69
N VAL A 358 -13.96 -8.40 -20.91
CA VAL A 358 -14.73 -9.55 -21.40
C VAL A 358 -16.12 -9.07 -21.84
N ILE A 359 -16.49 -9.30 -23.09
CA ILE A 359 -17.82 -9.02 -23.62
C ILE A 359 -18.66 -10.28 -23.84
N GLU A 360 -18.02 -11.44 -23.95
CA GLU A 360 -18.70 -12.72 -24.13
C GLU A 360 -17.88 -13.85 -23.52
N VAL A 361 -18.57 -14.85 -22.97
CA VAL A 361 -17.97 -16.09 -22.48
C VAL A 361 -18.76 -17.26 -23.06
N ASP A 362 -18.09 -18.08 -23.86
CA ASP A 362 -18.64 -19.30 -24.42
C ASP A 362 -18.06 -20.51 -23.65
N ALA A 363 -18.88 -21.08 -22.78
CA ALA A 363 -18.48 -22.21 -21.95
C ALA A 363 -18.36 -23.53 -22.73
N GLU A 364 -19.11 -23.69 -23.82
CA GLU A 364 -19.11 -24.89 -24.65
C GLU A 364 -17.80 -24.98 -25.44
N ASN A 365 -17.44 -23.88 -26.10
CA ASN A 365 -16.21 -23.78 -26.87
C ASN A 365 -14.99 -23.37 -26.04
N LYS A 366 -15.21 -23.01 -24.76
CA LYS A 366 -14.17 -22.52 -23.83
C LYS A 366 -13.44 -21.29 -24.38
N THR A 367 -14.19 -20.40 -25.02
CA THR A 367 -13.68 -19.15 -25.57
C THR A 367 -14.17 -17.95 -24.77
N VAL A 368 -13.40 -16.87 -24.83
CA VAL A 368 -13.74 -15.57 -24.26
C VAL A 368 -13.58 -14.53 -25.35
N THR A 369 -14.60 -13.72 -25.59
CA THR A 369 -14.53 -12.58 -26.50
C THR A 369 -14.25 -11.32 -25.67
N LEU A 370 -13.26 -10.56 -26.10
CA LEU A 370 -12.81 -9.30 -25.52
C LEU A 370 -13.29 -8.12 -26.37
N ASP A 371 -13.54 -6.97 -25.75
CA ASP A 371 -13.96 -5.71 -26.40
C ASP A 371 -12.90 -5.06 -27.30
N ASN A 372 -11.82 -5.79 -27.61
CA ASN A 372 -10.63 -5.28 -28.28
C ASN A 372 -10.80 -5.08 -29.80
N ALA A 373 -11.99 -4.70 -30.26
CA ALA A 373 -12.34 -4.54 -31.67
C ALA A 373 -11.59 -3.40 -32.39
N SER A 374 -10.66 -2.68 -31.74
CA SER A 374 -10.06 -1.45 -32.29
C SER A 374 -8.54 -1.39 -32.29
N LEU A 375 -7.80 -2.51 -32.30
CA LEU A 375 -6.35 -2.44 -32.45
C LEU A 375 -5.85 -2.95 -33.80
N GLU A 376 -5.52 -1.98 -34.65
CA GLU A 376 -4.59 -2.16 -35.76
C GLU A 376 -3.32 -2.85 -35.26
N THR A 377 -3.04 -4.03 -35.84
CA THR A 377 -1.77 -4.77 -35.81
C THR A 377 -1.00 -4.75 -34.50
N GLY A 378 -1.08 -5.85 -33.76
CA GLY A 378 -0.24 -6.04 -32.59
C GLY A 378 1.26 -5.91 -32.92
N ARG A 379 2.00 -5.25 -32.01
CA ARG A 379 3.45 -5.34 -31.84
C ARG A 379 4.27 -5.41 -33.14
N GLY A 380 4.24 -4.35 -33.94
CA GLY A 380 5.20 -4.17 -35.04
C GLY A 380 6.63 -3.93 -34.51
N GLY A 381 7.44 -4.99 -34.41
CA GLY A 381 8.90 -4.84 -34.29
C GLY A 381 9.67 -5.94 -33.55
N GLU A 382 9.05 -6.68 -32.64
CA GLU A 382 9.68 -7.82 -31.96
C GLU A 382 8.90 -9.09 -32.27
N THR A 383 9.54 -10.08 -32.90
CA THR A 383 9.06 -11.45 -33.05
C THR A 383 8.90 -12.10 -31.67
N TYR A 384 7.80 -11.80 -30.99
CA TYR A 384 7.27 -12.68 -29.97
C TYR A 384 6.47 -13.75 -30.71
N ASP A 385 7.15 -14.81 -31.11
CA ASP A 385 6.58 -15.92 -31.89
C ASP A 385 5.50 -16.70 -31.13
N LYS A 386 5.14 -16.31 -29.91
CA LYS A 386 4.19 -17.03 -29.07
C LYS A 386 3.29 -16.05 -28.29
N PRO A 387 1.95 -16.23 -28.36
CA PRO A 387 1.04 -15.54 -27.46
C PRO A 387 1.40 -15.86 -26.01
N ASN A 388 1.07 -14.94 -25.12
CA ASN A 388 1.22 -15.14 -23.69
C ASN A 388 0.54 -16.47 -23.30
N SER A 389 1.24 -17.36 -22.59
CA SER A 389 0.68 -18.66 -22.21
C SER A 389 -0.42 -18.56 -21.14
N TYR A 390 -0.68 -17.35 -20.65
CA TYR A 390 -1.68 -17.04 -19.63
C TYR A 390 -2.28 -15.64 -19.82
N ILE A 391 -3.49 -15.46 -19.29
CA ILE A 391 -4.21 -14.20 -19.14
C ILE A 391 -4.85 -14.18 -17.76
N THR A 392 -4.97 -13.01 -17.14
CA THR A 392 -5.60 -12.86 -15.83
C THR A 392 -6.84 -12.00 -15.94
N PHE A 393 -7.93 -12.44 -15.31
CA PHE A 393 -9.20 -11.72 -15.28
C PHE A 393 -9.49 -11.19 -13.87
N TYR A 394 -10.04 -9.98 -13.80
CA TYR A 394 -10.42 -9.30 -12.55
C TYR A 394 -11.86 -8.82 -12.61
N ASP A 395 -12.57 -8.97 -11.50
CA ASP A 395 -13.81 -8.24 -11.27
C ASP A 395 -13.48 -6.93 -10.56
N ASP A 396 -13.43 -5.84 -11.34
CA ASP A 396 -13.21 -4.50 -10.83
C ASP A 396 -14.51 -3.76 -10.48
N SER A 397 -15.67 -4.42 -10.63
CA SER A 397 -16.98 -3.83 -10.32
C SER A 397 -17.31 -3.84 -8.83
N HIS A 398 -16.62 -4.66 -8.05
CA HIS A 398 -16.88 -4.77 -6.62
C HIS A 398 -16.52 -3.48 -5.88
N GLU A 399 -17.37 -3.04 -4.95
CA GLU A 399 -17.18 -1.82 -4.14
C GLU A 399 -15.79 -1.77 -3.49
N PHE A 400 -15.34 -2.89 -2.94
CA PHE A 400 -14.02 -3.05 -2.31
C PHE A 400 -12.90 -3.48 -3.28
N PHE A 401 -13.05 -3.30 -4.59
CA PHE A 401 -11.92 -3.43 -5.50
C PHE A 401 -10.80 -2.45 -5.11
N THR A 402 -9.55 -2.84 -5.34
CA THR A 402 -8.37 -2.14 -4.84
C THR A 402 -8.41 -0.65 -5.16
N GLY A 403 -8.32 0.18 -4.12
CA GLY A 403 -8.23 1.64 -4.21
C GLY A 403 -9.55 2.40 -4.12
N ASN A 404 -10.71 1.72 -4.24
CA ASN A 404 -12.02 2.36 -4.09
C ASN A 404 -12.24 2.83 -2.65
N LEU A 405 -12.07 1.93 -1.68
CA LEU A 405 -12.21 2.24 -0.25
C LEU A 405 -11.26 3.37 0.16
N GLN A 406 -9.98 3.25 -0.23
CA GLN A 406 -8.94 4.21 0.08
C GLN A 406 -9.29 5.62 -0.41
N ARG A 407 -9.79 5.75 -1.64
CA ARG A 407 -10.19 7.05 -2.19
C ARG A 407 -11.26 7.73 -1.34
N LYS A 408 -12.28 6.96 -0.92
CA LYS A 408 -13.35 7.47 -0.07
C LYS A 408 -12.87 7.82 1.35
N LEU A 409 -12.02 6.98 1.95
CA LEU A 409 -11.41 7.26 3.24
C LEU A 409 -10.54 8.52 3.22
N LYS A 410 -9.77 8.75 2.16
CA LYS A 410 -8.97 9.97 1.98
C LYS A 410 -9.88 11.20 1.89
N ALA A 411 -10.98 11.10 1.14
CA ALA A 411 -11.98 12.16 1.05
C ALA A 411 -12.65 12.44 2.41
N ALA A 412 -12.81 11.43 3.27
CA ALA A 412 -13.32 11.57 4.64
C ALA A 412 -12.29 12.09 5.67
N GLY A 413 -11.07 12.41 5.22
CA GLY A 413 -10.02 13.03 6.04
C GLY A 413 -9.01 12.06 6.67
N PHE A 414 -9.17 10.75 6.49
CA PHE A 414 -8.20 9.76 6.99
C PHE A 414 -6.85 9.89 6.29
N LYS A 415 -5.77 9.52 7.00
CA LYS A 415 -4.38 9.70 6.57
C LYS A 415 -3.64 8.40 6.32
N VAL A 416 -3.73 7.44 7.25
CA VAL A 416 -3.08 6.12 7.11
C VAL A 416 -3.95 5.02 7.71
N GLY A 417 -4.11 3.93 6.97
CA GLY A 417 -4.64 2.66 7.44
C GLY A 417 -3.54 1.60 7.51
N ARG A 418 -3.20 1.12 8.71
CA ARG A 418 -2.18 0.10 8.91
C ARG A 418 -2.71 -1.30 8.63
N THR A 419 -1.92 -2.13 7.93
CA THR A 419 -2.26 -3.52 7.57
C THR A 419 -1.21 -4.51 8.09
N THR A 420 -1.54 -5.80 8.17
CA THR A 420 -0.65 -6.87 8.66
C THR A 420 0.30 -7.44 7.59
N ARG A 421 0.47 -6.76 6.46
CA ARG A 421 1.31 -7.29 5.36
C ARG A 421 2.80 -7.14 5.67
N PRO A 422 3.64 -8.10 5.25
CA PRO A 422 5.08 -8.03 5.45
C PRO A 422 5.71 -7.09 4.41
N ASN A 423 5.96 -5.82 4.76
CA ASN A 423 6.99 -4.96 4.15
C ASN A 423 6.93 -3.53 4.71
N THR A 424 7.96 -3.07 5.41
CA THR A 424 7.70 -2.10 6.47
C THR A 424 8.71 -0.97 6.55
N MET A 425 9.19 -0.49 5.42
CA MET A 425 10.03 0.70 5.42
C MET A 425 9.29 1.85 4.77
N TYR A 426 9.07 2.90 5.54
CA TYR A 426 8.57 4.18 5.06
C TYR A 426 9.74 5.15 5.04
N SER A 427 10.02 5.77 3.91
CA SER A 427 11.01 6.83 3.92
C SER A 427 10.38 8.10 4.49
N ARG A 428 11.21 9.13 4.66
CA ARG A 428 10.71 10.49 4.83
C ARG A 428 9.81 10.86 3.67
N TYR A 429 8.85 11.77 3.88
CA TYR A 429 7.77 12.13 2.93
C TYR A 429 6.68 11.08 2.79
N CYS A 430 6.73 10.02 3.62
CA CYS A 430 5.73 8.95 3.63
C CYS A 430 5.55 8.31 2.26
N VAL A 431 6.64 8.32 1.51
CA VAL A 431 6.90 7.42 0.40
C VAL A 431 6.80 6.00 0.97
N GLY A 432 5.82 5.26 0.46
CA GLY A 432 5.38 3.98 1.03
C GLY A 432 3.98 4.01 1.64
N ASP A 433 3.36 5.18 1.84
CA ASP A 433 1.91 5.26 2.01
C ASP A 433 1.26 4.91 0.67
N TYR A 434 0.76 3.68 0.57
CA TYR A 434 0.14 3.16 -0.64
C TYR A 434 -1.31 3.64 -0.73
N GLY A 435 -1.51 4.95 -0.67
CA GLY A 435 -2.82 5.58 -0.64
C GLY A 435 -3.67 5.06 0.51
N LEU A 436 -3.28 5.32 1.76
CA LEU A 436 -3.87 4.85 3.01
C LEU A 436 -3.55 3.42 3.43
N VAL A 437 -2.62 2.72 2.77
CA VAL A 437 -2.21 1.38 3.22
C VAL A 437 -0.79 1.43 3.71
N ALA A 438 -0.60 1.13 4.99
CA ALA A 438 0.69 1.06 5.65
C ALA A 438 0.93 -0.36 6.21
N PRO A 439 1.71 -1.23 5.52
CA PRO A 439 2.10 -2.50 6.11
C PRO A 439 2.97 -2.36 7.39
N ALA A 440 2.75 -3.26 8.34
CA ALA A 440 3.45 -3.32 9.61
C ALA A 440 3.96 -4.73 9.90
N ARG A 441 5.00 -4.83 10.75
CA ARG A 441 5.56 -6.12 11.17
C ARG A 441 4.82 -6.59 12.40
N GLY A 442 4.38 -7.83 12.40
CA GLY A 442 3.85 -8.44 13.60
C GLY A 442 4.93 -8.64 14.63
N SER A 443 4.61 -8.37 15.89
CA SER A 443 5.45 -8.72 17.02
C SER A 443 5.49 -10.22 17.28
N SER A 444 4.54 -10.99 16.73
CA SER A 444 4.46 -12.44 16.92
C SER A 444 5.78 -13.16 16.61
N ILE A 445 6.18 -14.02 17.53
CA ILE A 445 7.33 -14.90 17.43
C ILE A 445 6.81 -16.34 17.24
N SER A 446 7.36 -17.04 16.25
CA SER A 446 7.06 -18.47 16.06
C SER A 446 7.83 -19.31 17.08
N SER A 447 7.42 -20.56 17.28
CA SER A 447 8.20 -21.50 18.10
C SER A 447 9.62 -21.64 17.53
N GLY A 448 10.62 -21.26 18.33
CA GLY A 448 12.04 -21.30 17.94
C GLY A 448 12.59 -19.99 17.36
N ASP A 449 11.77 -18.95 17.15
CA ASP A 449 12.29 -17.62 16.85
C ASP A 449 13.04 -17.08 18.09
N ASP A 450 14.21 -16.50 17.89
CA ASP A 450 14.93 -15.77 18.93
C ASP A 450 14.31 -14.38 19.13
N PRO A 451 13.69 -14.09 20.29
CA PRO A 451 13.06 -12.81 20.52
C PRO A 451 14.09 -11.66 20.51
N VAL A 452 15.35 -11.89 20.91
CA VAL A 452 16.40 -10.86 20.88
C VAL A 452 16.74 -10.51 19.43
N ALA A 453 17.05 -11.52 18.61
CA ALA A 453 17.32 -11.31 17.19
C ALA A 453 16.15 -10.62 16.47
N ARG A 454 14.90 -10.89 16.89
CA ARG A 454 13.71 -10.22 16.35
C ARG A 454 13.73 -8.71 16.62
N VAL A 455 13.92 -8.26 17.86
CA VAL A 455 13.94 -6.81 18.16
C VAL A 455 15.20 -6.14 17.59
N GLU A 456 16.33 -6.82 17.55
CA GLU A 456 17.54 -6.31 16.90
C GLU A 456 17.30 -6.08 15.39
N SER A 457 16.54 -6.96 14.73
CA SER A 457 16.15 -6.73 13.33
C SER A 457 15.23 -5.52 13.16
N TRP A 458 14.37 -5.21 14.14
CA TRP A 458 13.52 -4.02 14.11
C TRP A 458 14.34 -2.74 14.25
N ILE A 459 15.46 -2.78 14.97
CA ILE A 459 16.37 -1.64 15.11
C ILE A 459 17.25 -1.50 13.86
N ALA A 460 17.89 -2.59 13.42
CA ALA A 460 18.88 -2.57 12.36
C ALA A 460 18.31 -2.14 10.99
N ASP A 461 17.10 -2.57 10.68
CA ASP A 461 16.46 -2.31 9.39
C ASP A 461 16.21 -0.80 9.13
N PRO A 462 15.45 -0.08 9.97
CA PRO A 462 15.27 1.36 9.82
C PRO A 462 16.58 2.14 9.92
N GLN A 463 17.59 1.66 10.65
CA GLN A 463 18.92 2.27 10.66
C GLN A 463 19.62 2.15 9.31
N LYS A 464 19.68 0.94 8.76
CA LYS A 464 20.34 0.66 7.46
C LYS A 464 19.69 1.43 6.31
N ALA A 465 18.37 1.64 6.40
CA ALA A 465 17.60 2.30 5.37
C ALA A 465 17.25 3.77 5.68
N GLY A 466 17.56 4.28 6.87
CA GLY A 466 17.09 5.59 7.33
C GLY A 466 15.57 5.74 7.14
N THR A 467 14.78 4.78 7.61
CA THR A 467 13.33 4.70 7.38
C THR A 467 12.57 4.56 8.68
N THR A 468 11.24 4.66 8.61
CA THR A 468 10.33 4.27 9.68
C THR A 468 9.87 2.83 9.48
N THR A 469 9.77 2.07 10.56
CA THR A 469 9.13 0.76 10.61
C THR A 469 7.97 0.78 11.61
N LEU A 470 6.81 0.29 11.17
CA LEU A 470 5.63 0.09 12.02
C LEU A 470 5.67 -1.33 12.57
N ILE A 471 5.56 -1.48 13.89
CA ILE A 471 5.48 -2.75 14.60
C ILE A 471 4.12 -2.83 15.26
N TYR A 472 3.40 -3.93 15.07
CA TYR A 472 2.09 -4.13 15.71
C TYR A 472 2.09 -5.30 16.70
N PHE A 473 1.35 -5.10 17.79
CA PHE A 473 1.07 -6.06 18.85
C PHE A 473 -0.44 -6.27 18.94
N HIS A 474 -0.88 -7.42 19.45
CA HIS A 474 -2.29 -7.61 19.84
C HIS A 474 -2.46 -7.36 21.34
N ASP A 475 -2.00 -8.30 22.18
CA ASP A 475 -2.02 -8.14 23.65
C ASP A 475 -0.68 -8.54 24.29
N VAL A 476 -0.49 -8.13 25.55
CA VAL A 476 0.66 -8.50 26.40
C VAL A 476 0.18 -9.35 27.57
N THR A 477 0.45 -10.64 27.51
CA THR A 477 -0.11 -11.64 28.43
C THR A 477 0.96 -12.30 29.28
N GLY A 478 0.57 -13.00 30.36
CA GLY A 478 1.54 -13.67 31.24
C GLY A 478 2.36 -14.79 30.57
N SER A 479 1.84 -15.36 29.48
CA SER A 479 2.53 -16.32 28.62
C SER A 479 2.33 -15.95 27.15
N GLN A 480 3.24 -16.39 26.30
CA GLN A 480 3.06 -16.26 24.85
C GLN A 480 1.95 -17.21 24.39
N ASP A 481 0.93 -16.68 23.71
CA ASP A 481 -0.16 -17.46 23.15
C ASP A 481 -0.59 -16.88 21.79
N GLY A 482 -0.46 -17.70 20.74
CA GLY A 482 -0.75 -17.31 19.37
C GLY A 482 -0.02 -16.02 18.94
N ILE A 483 -0.79 -14.95 18.80
CA ILE A 483 -0.33 -13.63 18.34
C ILE A 483 -0.02 -12.66 19.50
N ASN A 484 -0.25 -13.08 20.75
CA ASN A 484 0.02 -12.29 21.95
C ASN A 484 1.48 -12.43 22.39
N THR A 485 2.02 -11.36 22.98
CA THR A 485 3.41 -11.30 23.46
C THR A 485 3.44 -11.58 24.96
N SER A 486 4.42 -12.36 25.45
CA SER A 486 4.57 -12.52 26.91
C SER A 486 5.10 -11.25 27.57
N VAL A 487 4.76 -11.01 28.83
CA VAL A 487 5.31 -9.88 29.62
C VAL A 487 6.85 -9.86 29.58
N ASP A 488 7.51 -10.99 29.81
CA ASP A 488 8.98 -11.08 29.80
C ASP A 488 9.57 -10.69 28.44
N THR A 489 8.96 -11.16 27.35
CA THR A 489 9.40 -10.81 25.99
C THR A 489 9.19 -9.33 25.72
N TYR A 490 8.04 -8.79 26.13
CA TYR A 490 7.71 -7.39 25.96
C TYR A 490 8.69 -6.48 26.72
N HIS A 491 9.00 -6.80 27.98
CA HIS A 491 9.99 -6.07 28.78
C HIS A 491 11.37 -6.10 28.13
N MET A 492 11.83 -7.28 27.71
CA MET A 492 13.12 -7.42 27.02
C MET A 492 13.18 -6.57 25.74
N TRP A 493 12.10 -6.55 24.94
CA TRP A 493 12.04 -5.69 23.77
C TRP A 493 12.07 -4.21 24.13
N LEU A 494 11.29 -3.77 25.11
CA LEU A 494 11.31 -2.37 25.55
C LEU A 494 12.68 -1.94 26.09
N ASP A 495 13.38 -2.81 26.81
CA ASP A 495 14.76 -2.57 27.26
C ASP A 495 15.70 -2.31 26.07
N LYS A 496 15.65 -3.18 25.05
CA LYS A 496 16.48 -3.04 23.84
C LYS A 496 16.12 -1.81 23.02
N LEU A 497 14.84 -1.49 22.92
CA LEU A 497 14.37 -0.30 22.22
C LEU A 497 14.77 0.98 22.95
N ALA A 498 14.69 1.00 24.28
CA ALA A 498 15.12 2.13 25.11
C ALA A 498 16.64 2.34 25.01
N GLU A 499 17.44 1.27 25.12
CA GLU A 499 18.89 1.29 24.92
C GLU A 499 19.24 1.91 23.56
N ALA A 500 18.63 1.41 22.47
CA ALA A 500 18.89 1.92 21.13
C ALA A 500 18.46 3.40 20.97
N ARG A 501 17.31 3.80 21.54
CA ARG A 501 16.88 5.20 21.53
C ARG A 501 17.88 6.10 22.27
N ASP A 502 18.32 5.69 23.46
CA ASP A 502 19.20 6.49 24.32
C ASP A 502 20.61 6.63 23.72
N GLU A 503 21.04 5.66 22.92
CA GLU A 503 22.24 5.73 22.08
C GLU A 503 22.06 6.59 20.82
N GLY A 504 20.86 7.12 20.56
CA GLY A 504 20.53 7.89 19.37
C GLY A 504 20.44 7.06 18.09
N LYS A 505 20.33 5.72 18.20
CA LYS A 505 20.25 4.81 17.06
C LYS A 505 18.90 4.87 16.34
N ILE A 506 17.82 5.09 17.08
CA ILE A 506 16.45 5.19 16.59
C ILE A 506 15.65 6.26 17.35
N GLN A 507 14.54 6.70 16.76
CA GLN A 507 13.45 7.37 17.44
C GLN A 507 12.27 6.41 17.62
N ILE A 508 11.50 6.59 18.69
CA ILE A 508 10.27 5.85 18.93
C ILE A 508 9.16 6.89 19.04
N LEU A 509 8.22 6.84 18.09
CA LEU A 509 7.15 7.83 17.94
C LEU A 509 5.79 7.16 17.96
N THR A 510 4.75 7.91 18.33
CA THR A 510 3.37 7.51 18.02
C THR A 510 3.07 7.70 16.52
N MET A 511 1.97 7.13 16.02
CA MET A 511 1.52 7.33 14.64
C MET A 511 1.35 8.81 14.28
N SER A 512 0.76 9.61 15.19
CA SER A 512 0.55 11.04 14.98
C SER A 512 1.85 11.82 14.94
N GLU A 513 2.79 11.50 15.82
CA GLU A 513 4.11 12.14 15.84
C GLU A 513 4.93 11.80 14.61
N TRP A 514 4.95 10.52 14.22
CA TRP A 514 5.60 10.08 12.99
C TRP A 514 4.99 10.78 11.78
N TRP A 515 3.66 10.79 11.69
CA TRP A 515 2.97 11.47 10.60
C TRP A 515 3.31 12.97 10.59
N GLU A 516 3.28 13.65 11.74
CA GLU A 516 3.58 15.08 11.80
C GLU A 516 5.03 15.40 11.39
N ARG A 517 5.98 14.54 11.76
CA ARG A 517 7.40 14.74 11.42
C ARG A 517 7.68 14.46 9.94
N ASP A 518 7.13 13.37 9.40
CA ASP A 518 7.56 12.82 8.11
C ASP A 518 6.56 13.02 6.98
N CYS A 519 5.25 13.08 7.28
CA CYS A 519 4.18 13.05 6.29
C CYS A 519 3.41 14.36 6.18
N SER A 520 3.20 15.06 7.31
CA SER A 520 2.26 16.17 7.41
C SER A 520 2.78 17.48 6.85
N GLY A 521 3.98 17.43 6.25
CA GLY A 521 4.64 18.53 5.58
C GLY A 521 3.65 19.59 5.12
N LYS A 522 3.76 20.74 5.78
CA LYS A 522 2.98 21.97 5.71
C LYS A 522 3.25 22.79 4.47
#